data_AF-A0A0C7R4F8-F1
#
_entry.id   AF-A0A0C7R4F8-F1
#
_cell.length_a   1.000
_cell.length_b   1.000
_cell.length_c   1.000
_cell.angle_alpha   90.00
_cell.angle_beta   90.00
_cell.angle_gamma   90.00
#
_symmetry.space_group_name_H-M   'P 1'
#
loop_
_entity.id
_entity.type
_entity.pdbx_description
1 polymer ?
#
loop_
_entity_poly.entity_id
_entity_poly.type
_entity_poly.pdbx_seq_one_letter_code
_entity_poly.pdbx_strand_id
1 'polypeptide(L)'
;MKNLKEINKCCNELNKKITLEDIASLPRIKDVREIYKKLGKAPSKYRVSSEALIRRILQKKGIYKINNIVEINNLISLKSGFSVGSYNIKSIKRPTVLKNVKCIKV
;
A
#
# COMPACT_ATOMS: atom_id res chain seq x y z
N MET A 1 -16.55 10.09 -9.65
CA MET A 1 -16.39 8.91 -8.76
C MET A 1 -16.42 7.58 -9.55
N LYS A 2 -15.57 7.39 -10.58
CA LYS A 2 -15.54 6.12 -11.36
C LYS A 2 -14.81 4.96 -10.66
N ASN A 3 -13.84 5.25 -9.79
CA ASN A 3 -12.94 4.24 -9.20
C ASN A 3 -13.56 3.45 -8.04
N LEU A 4 -14.66 3.94 -7.45
CA LEU A 4 -15.27 3.34 -6.26
C LEU A 4 -15.82 1.94 -6.52
N LYS A 5 -16.35 1.69 -7.73
CA LYS A 5 -16.87 0.37 -8.13
C LYS A 5 -15.74 -0.66 -8.20
N GLU A 6 -14.61 -0.31 -8.81
CA GLU A 6 -13.45 -1.21 -8.91
C GLU A 6 -12.82 -1.49 -7.55
N ILE A 7 -12.69 -0.46 -6.71
CA ILE A 7 -12.15 -0.61 -5.36
C ILE A 7 -13.03 -1.57 -4.56
N ASN A 8 -14.36 -1.38 -4.56
CA ASN A 8 -15.27 -2.26 -3.84
C ASN A 8 -15.23 -3.71 -4.37
N LYS A 9 -15.13 -3.88 -5.69
CA LYS A 9 -14.96 -5.22 -6.30
C LYS A 9 -13.67 -5.89 -5.80
N CYS A 10 -12.55 -5.16 -5.84
CA CYS A 10 -11.25 -5.66 -5.36
C CYS A 10 -11.29 -6.00 -3.85
N CYS A 11 -11.91 -5.14 -3.03
CA CYS A 11 -12.13 -5.41 -1.62
C CYS A 11 -12.90 -6.71 -1.37
N ASN A 12 -13.98 -6.93 -2.12
CA ASN A 12 -14.81 -8.12 -1.98
C ASN A 12 -14.06 -9.38 -2.43
N GLU A 13 -13.27 -9.31 -3.50
CA GLU A 13 -12.43 -10.41 -3.94
C GLU A 13 -11.34 -10.75 -2.92
N LEU A 14 -10.70 -9.75 -2.32
CA LEU A 14 -9.68 -9.93 -1.28
C LEU A 14 -10.27 -10.56 -0.01
N ASN A 15 -11.43 -10.07 0.45
CA ASN A 15 -12.14 -10.61 1.62
C ASN A 15 -12.54 -12.09 1.45
N LYS A 16 -12.76 -12.55 0.22
CA LYS A 16 -13.10 -13.96 -0.06
C LYS A 16 -11.87 -14.87 -0.17
N LYS A 17 -10.71 -14.32 -0.54
CA LYS A 17 -9.52 -15.11 -0.89
C LYS A 17 -8.51 -15.23 0.24
N ILE A 18 -8.45 -14.26 1.14
CA ILE A 18 -7.31 -14.08 2.06
C ILE A 18 -7.83 -13.77 3.45
N THR A 19 -7.23 -14.37 4.48
CA THR A 19 -7.49 -14.05 5.89
C THR A 19 -6.43 -13.11 6.48
N LEU A 20 -6.63 -12.60 7.69
CA LEU A 20 -5.68 -11.68 8.32
C LEU A 20 -4.32 -12.34 8.59
N GLU A 21 -4.34 -13.65 8.87
CA GLU A 21 -3.17 -14.49 9.12
C GLU A 21 -2.34 -14.68 7.84
N ASP A 22 -3.01 -14.79 6.69
CA ASP A 22 -2.39 -15.08 5.39
C ASP A 22 -1.61 -13.89 4.80
N ILE A 23 -1.88 -12.65 5.25
CA ILE A 23 -1.26 -11.43 4.67
C ILE A 23 0.26 -11.52 4.68
N ALA A 24 0.82 -12.01 5.79
CA ALA A 24 2.26 -12.15 5.99
C ALA A 24 2.90 -13.15 5.02
N SER A 25 2.11 -14.10 4.53
CA SER A 25 2.52 -15.21 3.66
C SER A 25 2.33 -14.91 2.18
N LEU A 26 1.63 -13.82 1.82
CA LEU A 26 1.48 -13.40 0.44
C LEU A 26 2.87 -13.15 -0.17
N PRO A 27 3.21 -13.74 -1.33
CA PRO A 27 4.57 -13.73 -1.87
C PRO A 27 5.11 -12.30 -2.03
N ARG A 28 4.31 -11.40 -2.61
CA ARG A 28 4.70 -9.99 -2.81
C ARG A 28 4.90 -9.24 -1.50
N ILE A 29 4.08 -9.51 -0.48
CA ILE A 29 4.23 -8.88 0.84
C ILE A 29 5.47 -9.44 1.55
N LYS A 30 5.71 -10.75 1.45
CA LYS A 30 6.89 -11.41 1.99
C LYS A 30 8.17 -10.81 1.39
N ASP A 31 8.24 -10.67 0.07
CA ASP A 31 9.39 -10.09 -0.63
C ASP A 31 9.67 -8.66 -0.13
N VAL A 32 8.64 -7.84 -0.01
CA VAL A 32 8.77 -6.46 0.47
C VAL A 32 9.21 -6.42 1.95
N ARG A 33 8.71 -7.31 2.80
CA ARG A 33 9.14 -7.41 4.20
C ARG A 33 10.61 -7.83 4.29
N GLU A 34 11.07 -8.73 3.44
CA GLU A 34 12.47 -9.12 3.34
C GLU A 34 13.36 -7.97 2.89
N ILE A 35 12.94 -7.19 1.88
CA ILE A 35 13.65 -5.99 1.44
C ILE A 35 13.80 -5.00 2.60
N TYR A 36 12.72 -4.71 3.33
CA TYR A 36 12.76 -3.79 4.47
C TYR A 36 13.69 -4.32 5.58
N LYS A 37 13.67 -5.63 5.85
CA LYS A 37 14.57 -6.28 6.80
C LYS A 37 16.04 -6.12 6.38
N LYS A 38 16.35 -6.34 5.10
CA LYS A 38 17.71 -6.14 4.53
C LYS A 38 18.16 -4.68 4.62
N LEU A 39 17.22 -3.73 4.51
CA LEU A 39 17.47 -2.29 4.71
C LEU A 39 17.56 -1.88 6.19
N GLY A 40 17.58 -2.83 7.13
CA GLY A 40 17.67 -2.57 8.57
C GLY A 40 16.40 -2.00 9.19
N LYS A 41 15.24 -2.15 8.53
CA LYS A 41 13.93 -1.70 9.03
C LYS A 41 13.11 -2.90 9.51
N ALA A 42 12.55 -2.78 10.72
CA ALA A 42 11.62 -3.78 11.24
C ALA A 42 10.29 -3.73 10.46
N PRO A 43 9.89 -4.80 9.74
CA PRO A 43 8.69 -4.79 8.91
C PRO A 43 7.40 -4.63 9.71
N SER A 44 7.39 -5.08 10.97
CA SER A 44 6.27 -4.89 11.90
C SER A 44 6.06 -3.42 12.31
N LYS A 45 7.13 -2.62 12.31
CA LYS A 45 7.11 -1.19 12.66
C LYS A 45 6.83 -0.28 11.47
N TYR A 46 7.29 -0.68 10.29
CA TYR A 46 7.15 0.05 9.03
C TYR A 46 6.46 -0.83 8.00
N ARG A 47 5.13 -0.87 8.06
CA ARG A 47 4.31 -1.59 7.08
C ARG A 47 4.19 -0.77 5.80
N VAL A 48 4.27 -1.45 4.66
CA VAL A 48 4.01 -0.83 3.37
C VAL A 48 2.52 -0.55 3.17
N SER A 49 2.21 0.44 2.35
CA SER A 49 0.82 0.86 2.10
C SER A 49 -0.04 -0.28 1.56
N SER A 50 0.49 -1.17 0.72
CA SER A 50 -0.24 -2.34 0.22
C SER A 50 -0.66 -3.29 1.35
N GLU A 51 0.25 -3.65 2.25
CA GLU A 51 -0.04 -4.48 3.43
C GLU A 51 -1.07 -3.79 4.35
N ALA A 52 -0.88 -2.49 4.62
CA ALA A 52 -1.78 -1.72 5.48
C ALA A 52 -3.21 -1.63 4.90
N LEU A 53 -3.33 -1.42 3.60
CA LEU A 53 -4.62 -1.36 2.90
C LEU A 53 -5.33 -2.72 2.90
N ILE A 54 -4.63 -3.80 2.56
CA ILE A 54 -5.21 -5.17 2.60
C ILE A 54 -5.73 -5.47 4.02
N ARG A 55 -4.92 -5.21 5.04
CA ARG A 55 -5.31 -5.43 6.43
C ARG A 55 -6.54 -4.61 6.82
N ARG A 56 -6.65 -3.37 6.34
CA ARG A 56 -7.79 -2.50 6.63
C ARG A 56 -9.09 -3.02 5.99
N ILE A 57 -9.00 -3.53 4.76
CA ILE A 57 -10.11 -4.17 4.04
C ILE A 57 -10.60 -5.39 4.82
N LEU A 58 -9.69 -6.28 5.21
CA LEU A 58 -10.00 -7.49 5.97
C LEU A 58 -10.59 -7.19 7.36
N GLN A 59 -10.19 -6.06 7.97
CA GLN A 59 -10.78 -5.54 9.21
C GLN A 59 -12.14 -4.84 9.01
N LYS A 60 -12.71 -4.84 7.80
CA LYS A 60 -13.97 -4.16 7.46
C LYS A 60 -13.97 -2.65 7.75
N LYS A 61 -12.79 -2.01 7.79
CA LYS A 61 -12.63 -0.56 8.07
C LYS A 61 -12.68 0.33 6.81
N GLY A 62 -12.98 -0.27 5.66
CA GLY A 62 -13.03 0.41 4.35
C GLY A 62 -11.67 0.98 3.91
N ILE A 63 -11.66 1.74 2.81
CA ILE A 63 -10.47 2.41 2.28
C ILE A 63 -10.63 3.93 2.42
N TYR A 64 -9.51 4.63 2.62
CA TYR A 64 -9.48 6.09 2.65
C TYR A 64 -9.98 6.69 1.33
N LYS A 65 -10.92 7.63 1.43
CA LYS A 65 -11.41 8.44 0.31
C LYS A 65 -10.91 9.86 0.53
N ILE A 66 -9.79 10.21 -0.11
CA ILE A 66 -9.14 11.52 0.05
C ILE A 66 -9.27 12.31 -1.24
N ASN A 67 -8.66 11.82 -2.32
CA ASN A 67 -8.74 12.41 -3.65
C ASN A 67 -8.57 11.32 -4.72
N ASN A 68 -8.93 11.65 -5.97
CA ASN A 68 -8.90 10.68 -7.07
C ASN A 68 -7.50 10.06 -7.30
N ILE A 69 -6.43 10.84 -7.12
CA ILE A 69 -5.05 10.38 -7.35
C ILE A 69 -4.64 9.36 -6.29
N VAL A 70 -4.95 9.64 -5.02
CA VAL A 70 -4.72 8.73 -3.88
C VAL A 70 -5.54 7.47 -4.03
N GLU A 71 -6.79 7.56 -4.50
CA GLU A 71 -7.62 6.39 -4.78
C GLU A 71 -7.02 5.50 -5.87
N ILE A 72 -6.49 6.10 -6.95
CA ILE A 72 -5.80 5.36 -8.01
C ILE A 72 -4.55 4.67 -7.46
N ASN A 73 -3.73 5.38 -6.70
CA ASN A 73 -2.53 4.80 -6.08
C ASN A 73 -2.85 3.65 -5.13
N ASN A 74 -3.90 3.79 -4.33
CA ASN A 74 -4.38 2.74 -3.44
C ASN A 74 -4.88 1.52 -4.24
N LEU A 75 -5.63 1.73 -5.32
CA LEU A 75 -6.11 0.65 -6.18
C LEU A 75 -4.96 -0.10 -6.85
N ILE A 76 -3.96 0.62 -7.39
CA ILE A 76 -2.76 0.00 -7.97
C ILE A 76 -1.98 -0.75 -6.89
N SER A 77 -1.86 -0.18 -5.69
CA SER A 77 -1.15 -0.83 -4.58
C SER A 77 -1.85 -2.13 -4.14
N LEU A 78 -3.18 -2.15 -4.15
CA LEU A 78 -3.98 -3.34 -3.84
C LEU A 78 -3.85 -4.43 -4.90
N LYS A 79 -3.94 -4.07 -6.19
CA LYS A 79 -3.82 -5.03 -7.30
C LYS A 79 -2.40 -5.58 -7.43
N SER A 80 -1.38 -4.75 -7.19
CA SER A 80 0.02 -5.12 -7.40
C SER A 80 0.72 -5.67 -6.17
N GLY A 81 0.23 -5.41 -4.96
CA GLY A 81 0.93 -5.75 -3.72
C GLY A 81 2.13 -4.85 -3.39
N PHE A 82 2.44 -3.85 -4.23
CA PHE A 82 3.54 -2.90 -4.01
C PHE A 82 3.01 -1.53 -3.60
N SER A 83 3.81 -0.75 -2.87
CA SER A 83 3.44 0.62 -2.51
C SER A 83 3.68 1.58 -3.67
N VAL A 84 2.66 2.34 -4.06
CA VAL A 84 2.75 3.37 -5.12
C VAL A 84 2.44 4.76 -4.55
N GLY A 85 3.18 5.76 -5.01
CA GLY A 85 2.98 7.17 -4.66
C GLY A 85 3.13 8.07 -5.89
N SER A 86 2.47 9.22 -5.87
CA SER A 86 2.51 10.22 -6.93
C SER A 86 2.96 11.56 -6.38
N TYR A 87 3.67 12.33 -7.21
CA TYR A 87 4.24 13.63 -6.83
C TYR A 87 3.85 14.70 -7.86
N ASN A 88 3.57 15.91 -7.39
CA ASN A 88 3.34 17.06 -8.27
C ASN A 88 4.67 17.59 -8.80
N ILE A 89 4.95 17.40 -10.09
CA ILE A 89 6.20 17.81 -10.74
C ILE A 89 6.49 19.31 -10.58
N LYS A 90 5.45 20.16 -10.62
CA LYS A 90 5.62 21.61 -10.45
C LYS A 90 6.12 22.00 -9.05
N SER A 91 5.91 21.12 -8.07
CA SER A 91 6.34 21.33 -6.68
C SER A 91 7.67 20.62 -6.35
N ILE A 92 8.28 19.90 -7.31
CA ILE A 92 9.54 19.20 -7.09
C ILE A 92 10.70 20.16 -7.32
N LYS A 93 11.48 20.42 -6.27
CA LYS A 93 12.79 21.07 -6.37
C LYS A 93 13.83 20.05 -6.86
N ARG A 94 14.59 20.43 -7.88
CA ARG A 94 15.68 19.60 -8.45
C ARG A 94 17.04 20.07 -7.92
N PRO A 95 18.03 19.17 -7.76
CA PRO A 95 17.97 17.72 -8.03
C PRO A 95 17.23 16.95 -6.94
N THR A 96 16.48 15.91 -7.34
CA THR A 96 15.77 15.03 -6.40
C THR A 96 16.71 13.93 -5.93
N VAL A 97 16.93 13.82 -4.62
CA VAL A 97 17.84 12.83 -4.03
C VAL A 97 17.06 11.95 -3.06
N LEU A 98 17.15 10.64 -3.22
CA LEU A 98 16.72 9.69 -2.19
C LEU A 98 17.75 9.68 -1.08
N LYS A 99 17.41 10.28 0.06
CA LYS A 99 18.21 10.23 1.28
C LYS A 99 17.69 9.12 2.19
N ASN A 100 18.49 8.69 3.16
CA ASN A 100 18.04 7.80 4.22
C ASN A 100 16.96 8.47 5.08
N VAL A 101 15.70 8.36 4.65
CA VAL A 101 14.55 8.87 5.41
C VAL A 101 13.94 7.74 6.23
N LYS A 102 13.48 8.06 7.45
CA LYS A 102 12.63 7.13 8.22
C LYS A 102 11.40 6.82 7.36
N CYS A 103 11.08 5.55 7.14
CA CYS A 103 9.87 5.15 6.44
C CYS A 103 8.66 5.83 7.11
N ILE A 104 7.93 6.61 6.31
CA ILE A 104 6.75 7.34 6.76
C ILE A 104 5.62 6.33 6.90
N LYS A 105 4.94 6.34 8.06
CA LYS A 105 3.72 5.56 8.25
C LYS A 105 2.59 6.26 7.50
N VAL A 106 1.89 5.52 6.64
CA VAL A 106 0.58 5.92 6.09
C VAL A 106 -0.52 5.24 6.90
#